data_AF-A0AA41MRF1-F1
#
_entry.id   AF-A0AA41MRF1-F1
#
_cell.length_a   1.000
_cell.length_b   1.000
_cell.length_c   1.000
_cell.angle_alpha   90.00
_cell.angle_beta   90.00
_cell.angle_gamma   90.00
#
_symmetry.space_group_name_H-M   'P 1'
#
loop_
_entity.id
_entity.type
_entity.pdbx_description
1 polymer ?
#
loop_
_entity_poly.entity_id
_entity_poly.type
_entity_poly.pdbx_seq_one_letter_code
_entity_poly.pdbx_strand_id
1 'polypeptide(L)'
;MDMRAPTQLLGLLLLCLPGACGDIVMTQTPGSLAESAGERVTISFKSSQSLLWDSDHKDNLAWYQQKPGQTPKLIISWASHRHPGFH
;
A
#
# COMPACT_ATOMS: atom_id res chain seq x y z
N MET A 1 -40.49 -4.71 24.89
CA MET A 1 -39.61 -3.61 24.47
C MET A 1 -38.56 -4.21 23.56
N ASP A 2 -38.70 -4.01 22.26
CA ASP A 2 -37.82 -4.60 21.25
C ASP A 2 -36.54 -3.75 21.14
N MET A 3 -35.39 -4.31 21.53
CA MET A 3 -34.10 -3.62 21.52
C MET A 3 -33.41 -3.64 20.14
N ARG A 4 -34.09 -4.14 19.09
CA ARG A 4 -33.50 -4.26 17.74
C ARG A 4 -33.26 -2.93 17.04
N ALA A 5 -34.16 -1.96 17.23
CA ALA A 5 -34.07 -0.63 16.62
C ALA A 5 -32.85 0.19 17.05
N PRO A 6 -32.50 0.31 18.36
CA PRO A 6 -31.34 1.09 18.78
C PRO A 6 -30.00 0.48 18.32
N THR A 7 -29.87 -0.85 18.24
CA THR A 7 -28.61 -1.50 17.80
C THR A 7 -28.36 -1.33 16.31
N GLN A 8 -29.42 -1.39 15.49
CA GLN A 8 -29.32 -1.12 14.04
C GLN A 8 -29.03 0.36 13.77
N LEU A 9 -29.66 1.27 14.51
CA LEU A 9 -29.40 2.70 14.44
C LEU A 9 -27.96 3.04 14.83
N LEU A 10 -27.43 2.40 15.89
CA LEU A 10 -26.03 2.55 16.29
C LEU A 10 -25.06 2.02 15.22
N GLY A 11 -25.36 0.86 14.63
CA GLY A 11 -24.57 0.30 13.52
C GLY A 11 -24.53 1.22 12.30
N LEU A 12 -25.68 1.81 11.93
CA LEU A 12 -25.79 2.82 10.89
C LEU A 12 -25.02 4.11 11.24
N LEU A 13 -25.16 4.61 12.47
CA LEU A 13 -24.45 5.81 12.95
C LEU A 13 -22.93 5.63 12.92
N LEU A 14 -22.42 4.45 13.28
CA LEU A 14 -20.99 4.13 13.22
C LEU A 14 -20.49 4.00 11.77
N LEU A 15 -21.31 3.45 10.87
CA LEU A 15 -21.01 3.38 9.43
C LEU A 15 -21.01 4.78 8.78
N CYS A 16 -21.81 5.70 9.33
CA CYS A 16 -21.95 7.10 8.91
C CYS A 16 -20.94 8.06 9.57
N LEU A 17 -19.86 7.58 10.18
CA LEU A 17 -18.73 8.44 10.57
C LEU A 17 -17.72 8.52 9.42
N PRO A 18 -17.80 9.50 8.51
CA PRO A 18 -16.71 9.82 7.59
C PRO A 18 -15.55 10.37 8.43
N GLY A 19 -14.68 9.49 8.91
CA GLY A 19 -13.61 9.93 9.81
C GLY A 19 -12.80 8.87 10.55
N ALA A 20 -13.01 7.56 10.32
CA ALA A 20 -12.03 6.58 10.78
C ALA A 20 -10.77 6.65 9.90
N CYS A 21 -9.91 7.65 10.15
CA CYS A 21 -8.62 7.79 9.48
C CYS A 21 -7.62 6.78 10.06
N GLY A 22 -7.73 5.53 9.62
CA GLY A 22 -6.66 4.56 9.83
C GLY A 22 -5.49 4.86 8.88
N ASP A 23 -4.26 4.78 9.37
CA ASP A 23 -3.08 4.83 8.51
C ASP A 23 -3.13 3.72 7.44
N ILE A 24 -2.63 4.02 6.25
CA ILE A 24 -2.44 3.00 5.22
C ILE A 24 -1.20 2.21 5.57
N VAL A 25 -1.39 0.94 5.90
CA VAL A 25 -0.32 0.01 6.27
C VAL A 25 0.16 -0.72 5.03
N MET A 26 1.47 -0.80 4.89
CA MET A 26 2.17 -1.39 3.76
C MET A 26 2.88 -2.68 4.21
N THR A 27 2.46 -3.85 3.71
CA THR A 27 3.10 -5.14 3.99
C THR A 27 3.89 -5.63 2.78
N GLN A 28 5.16 -5.99 2.97
CA GLN A 28 6.06 -6.50 1.93
C GLN A 28 6.47 -7.95 2.21
N THR A 29 6.55 -8.77 1.15
CA THR A 29 6.94 -10.18 1.24
C THR A 29 7.83 -10.57 0.05
N PRO A 30 8.97 -11.25 0.25
CA PRO A 30 9.56 -11.59 1.54
C PRO A 30 10.16 -10.36 2.21
N GLY A 31 10.22 -10.35 3.56
CA GLY A 31 10.88 -9.27 4.30
C GLY A 31 12.42 -9.29 4.18
N SER A 32 12.99 -10.45 3.87
CA SER A 32 14.40 -10.63 3.55
C SER A 32 14.55 -11.88 2.68
N LEU A 33 15.45 -11.84 1.72
CA LEU A 33 15.75 -12.96 0.83
C LEU A 33 17.22 -12.88 0.40
N ALA A 34 17.86 -14.04 0.28
CA ALA A 34 19.20 -14.18 -0.29
C ALA A 34 19.11 -15.16 -1.45
N GLU A 35 19.50 -14.72 -2.64
CA GLU A 35 19.40 -15.47 -3.90
C GLU A 35 20.74 -15.38 -4.64
N SER A 36 20.98 -16.31 -5.56
CA SER A 36 22.20 -16.31 -6.35
C SER A 36 22.19 -15.19 -7.39
N ALA A 37 23.38 -14.71 -7.76
CA ALA A 37 23.49 -13.70 -8.79
C ALA A 37 22.94 -14.21 -10.13
N GLY A 38 22.07 -13.42 -10.76
CA GLY A 38 21.41 -13.76 -12.03
C GLY A 38 20.03 -14.40 -11.87
N GLU A 39 19.64 -14.78 -10.65
CA GLU A 39 18.29 -15.28 -10.38
C GLU A 39 17.28 -14.12 -10.30
N ARG A 40 16.04 -14.40 -10.71
CA ARG A 40 14.95 -13.43 -10.63
C ARG A 40 14.32 -13.48 -9.25
N VAL A 41 14.27 -12.33 -8.59
CA VAL A 41 13.54 -12.16 -7.33
C VAL A 41 12.21 -11.48 -7.56
N THR A 42 11.19 -11.93 -6.83
CA THR A 42 9.87 -11.29 -6.77
C THR A 42 9.63 -10.79 -5.35
N ILE A 43 9.35 -9.49 -5.22
CA ILE A 43 8.89 -8.87 -3.97
C ILE A 43 7.45 -8.46 -4.18
N SER A 44 6.57 -8.95 -3.33
CA SER A 44 5.15 -8.67 -3.31
C SER A 44 4.84 -7.57 -2.29
N PHE A 45 3.80 -6.82 -2.58
CA PHE A 45 3.33 -5.72 -1.75
C PHE A 45 1.81 -5.82 -1.56
N LYS A 46 1.32 -5.53 -0.34
CA LYS A 46 -0.11 -5.44 -0.01
C LYS A 46 -0.40 -4.22 0.87
N SER A 47 -1.34 -3.38 0.44
CA SER A 47 -1.84 -2.24 1.22
C SER A 47 -3.10 -2.61 1.99
N SER A 48 -3.33 -1.95 3.13
CA SER A 48 -4.58 -2.12 3.90
C SER A 48 -5.79 -1.48 3.21
N GLN A 49 -5.57 -0.55 2.28
CA GLN A 49 -6.60 0.23 1.59
C GLN A 49 -6.20 0.48 0.13
N SER A 50 -7.11 1.04 -0.66
CA SER A 50 -6.83 1.45 -2.04
C SER A 50 -5.76 2.55 -2.06
N LEU A 51 -4.79 2.42 -2.98
CA LEU A 51 -3.81 3.47 -3.28
C LEU A 51 -4.21 4.30 -4.50
N LEU A 52 -5.34 3.97 -5.12
CA LEU A 52 -5.85 4.69 -6.28
C LEU A 52 -6.20 6.12 -5.88
N TRP A 53 -5.60 7.07 -6.57
CA TRP A 53 -5.87 8.48 -6.36
C TRP A 53 -6.89 8.99 -7.37
N ASP A 54 -8.03 9.46 -6.86
CA ASP A 54 -9.22 9.77 -7.66
C ASP A 54 -8.98 10.82 -8.76
N SER A 55 -8.10 11.81 -8.54
CA SER A 55 -7.92 12.89 -9.52
C SER A 55 -7.30 12.42 -10.83
N ASP A 56 -6.37 11.45 -10.75
CA ASP A 56 -5.52 11.06 -11.88
C ASP A 56 -5.69 9.59 -12.25
N HIS A 57 -6.51 8.84 -11.50
CA HIS A 57 -6.73 7.40 -11.64
C HIS A 57 -5.41 6.61 -11.67
N LYS A 58 -4.46 7.01 -10.82
CA LYS A 58 -3.15 6.36 -10.68
C LYS A 58 -2.96 5.82 -9.28
N ASP A 59 -2.23 4.72 -9.19
CA ASP A 59 -1.80 4.17 -7.91
C ASP A 59 -0.68 5.02 -7.32
N ASN A 60 -0.89 5.58 -6.13
CA ASN A 60 0.12 6.30 -5.37
C ASN A 60 1.12 5.34 -4.71
N LEU A 61 1.88 4.60 -5.52
CA LEU A 61 2.90 3.66 -5.06
C LEU A 61 4.23 3.89 -5.76
N ALA A 62 5.31 3.94 -4.97
CA ALA A 62 6.67 4.02 -5.48
C ALA A 62 7.57 2.98 -4.81
N TRP A 63 8.47 2.39 -5.59
CA TRP A 63 9.49 1.47 -5.12
C TRP A 63 10.85 2.17 -5.11
N TYR A 64 11.59 1.99 -4.03
CA TYR A 64 12.93 2.54 -3.87
C TYR A 64 13.93 1.41 -3.59
N GLN A 65 15.12 1.52 -4.18
CA GLN A 65 16.26 0.70 -3.82
C GLN A 65 17.20 1.51 -2.92
N GLN A 66 17.57 0.94 -1.77
CA GLN A 66 18.60 1.47 -0.91
C GLN A 66 19.73 0.44 -0.75
N LYS A 67 20.94 0.84 -1.13
CA LYS A 67 22.16 0.06 -0.85
C LYS A 67 22.75 0.50 0.49
N PRO A 68 23.47 -0.37 1.22
CA PRO A 68 24.12 0.02 2.47
C PRO A 68 24.95 1.31 2.32
N GLY A 69 24.71 2.29 3.18
CA GLY A 69 25.40 3.58 3.17
C GLY A 69 25.00 4.56 2.05
N GLN A 70 24.01 4.24 1.21
CA GLN A 70 23.54 5.11 0.13
C GLN A 70 22.13 5.67 0.42
N THR A 71 21.81 6.79 -0.23
CA THR A 71 20.45 7.33 -0.23
C THR A 71 19.51 6.44 -1.06
N PRO A 72 18.22 6.32 -0.67
CA PRO A 72 17.22 5.62 -1.48
C PRO A 72 17.12 6.19 -2.90
N LYS A 73 17.03 5.31 -3.90
CA LYS A 73 16.86 5.65 -5.32
C LYS A 73 15.52 5.11 -5.83
N LEU A 74 14.76 5.95 -6.51
CA LEU A 74 13.50 5.56 -7.13
C LEU A 74 13.75 4.57 -8.28
N ILE A 75 13.00 3.46 -8.30
CA ILE A 75 13.09 2.44 -9.36
C ILE A 75 11.77 2.23 -10.09
N ILE A 76 10.63 2.39 -9.42
CA ILE A 76 9.29 2.33 -10.00
C ILE A 76 8.43 3.41 -9.34
N SER A 77 7.64 4.11 -10.13
CA SER A 77 6.64 5.09 -9.72
C SER A 77 5.27 4.68 -10.24
N TRP A 78 4.20 5.24 -9.66
CA TRP A 78 2.81 4.97 -10.09
C TRP A 78 2.48 3.47 -10.22
N ALA A 79 3.01 2.66 -9.30
CA ALA A 79 3.01 1.19 -9.27
C ALA A 79 3.66 0.45 -10.47
N SER A 80 3.67 1.04 -11.66
CA SER A 80 3.98 0.35 -12.92
C SER A 80 4.97 1.11 -13.81
N HIS A 81 5.25 2.38 -13.53
CA HIS A 81 6.15 3.21 -14.33
C HIS A 81 7.59 3.08 -13.85
N ARG A 82 8.42 2.33 -14.59
CA ARG A 82 9.85 2.19 -14.29
C ARG A 82 10.57 3.54 -14.43
N HIS A 83 11.42 3.87 -13.46
CA HIS A 83 12.22 5.08 -13.52
C HIS A 83 13.29 4.96 -14.62
N PRO A 84 13.47 5.98 -15.48
CA PRO A 84 14.50 5.97 -16.52
C PRO A 84 15.90 5.76 -15.95
N GLY A 85 16.74 4.96 -16.62
CA GLY A 85 18.13 4.75 -16.22
C GLY A 85 18.36 3.67 -15.15
N PHE A 86 17.34 2.88 -14.81
CA PHE A 86 17.49 1.68 -14.00
C PHE A 86 17.38 0.43 -14.91
N HIS A 87 18.48 -0.29 -15.10
CA HIS A 87 18.60 -1.51 -15.92
C HIS A 87 18.90 -2.73 -15.05
#